data_AF-A0A220U9Z3-F1
#
_entry.id   AF-A0A220U9Z3-F1
#
_cell.length_a   1.000
_cell.length_b   1.000
_cell.length_c   1.000
_cell.angle_alpha   90.00
_cell.angle_beta   90.00
_cell.angle_gamma   90.00
#
_symmetry.space_group_name_H-M   'P 1'
#
loop_
_entity.id
_entity.type
_entity.pdbx_description
1 polymer ?
#
loop_
_entity_poly.entity_id
_entity_poly.type
_entity_poly.pdbx_seq_one_letter_code
_entity_poly.pdbx_strand_id
1 'polypeptide(L)'
;MLRRPVSLHAPRGSVAADELRTGIDALLADHDGEVPLEFPPEVLAAAESAADRASSPGERIDRTGIPFVTLDPETSTDLDQAMHLERSESGYRVLYAIADVPWFVDLDGPIDQEARRRGETLYLPDRRIPLHPEVLSEGVASLLPDQSSPAFVWVLDLDAAGELIGIDLERAQVRSVEKLAYDRVQAELDRGEGHPTMLLLQEIGGLRIALEARRGGASLNVPEQEVVADNGQVHLQWRRPNPIEDANAQISLLTGMAAAQLMLEHGAGILRTMPPAEQAAVDRFRRQSEALGNPWPPEQSYGAFLRSLDWHDPVHLALLNQATSLFRGASYAAFTTADEVPEDPEQSAIAAPYAHTTAPLRRLVDRFVLLICHAHVRGIEPAPELLDALAEIPEAMQATGARAGNLERAALELVETMALAAWKGEVFEASVIERREATETENGDGAPTRVEVQLSDPPVTAWVPMDAAVGEVVRVRLESVDPSARRAEFVAADGGGA
;
A
#
# COMPACT_ATOMS: atom_id res chain seq x y z
N MET A 1 22.38 -21.10 7.87
CA MET A 1 23.28 -19.94 8.04
C MET A 1 23.90 -19.57 6.69
N LEU A 2 23.19 -18.80 5.88
CA LEU A 2 23.77 -18.09 4.75
C LEU A 2 24.20 -16.72 5.27
N ARG A 3 25.50 -16.56 5.50
CA ARG A 3 26.08 -15.26 5.85
C ARG A 3 25.88 -14.35 4.64
N ARG A 4 25.07 -13.30 4.77
CA ARG A 4 25.10 -12.14 3.85
C ARG A 4 26.56 -11.69 3.76
N PRO A 5 27.16 -11.56 2.57
CA PRO A 5 28.43 -10.88 2.45
C PRO A 5 28.16 -9.42 2.80
N VAL A 6 28.80 -8.91 3.86
CA VAL A 6 28.94 -7.47 4.05
C VAL A 6 29.83 -6.99 2.90
N SER A 7 29.22 -6.53 1.82
CA SER A 7 29.94 -5.84 0.76
C SER A 7 30.38 -4.49 1.33
N LEU A 8 31.70 -4.29 1.46
CA LEU A 8 32.29 -2.98 1.79
C LEU A 8 32.27 -2.02 0.58
N HIS A 9 31.68 -2.43 -0.55
CA HIS A 9 31.49 -1.60 -1.73
C HIS A 9 29.99 -1.37 -1.92
N ALA A 10 29.61 -0.13 -2.20
CA ALA A 10 28.26 0.22 -2.62
C ALA A 10 27.83 -0.74 -3.76
N PRO A 11 26.58 -1.24 -3.75
CA PRO A 11 26.05 -2.03 -4.84
C PRO A 11 26.35 -1.33 -6.18
N ARG A 12 26.68 -2.11 -7.21
CA ARG A 12 26.85 -1.54 -8.54
C ARG A 12 25.54 -0.82 -8.93
N GLY A 13 25.67 0.36 -9.51
CA GLY A 13 24.53 1.23 -9.84
C GLY A 13 23.79 1.83 -8.65
N SER A 14 24.47 1.89 -7.50
CA SER A 14 24.21 2.94 -6.54
C SER A 14 24.28 4.32 -7.20
N VAL A 15 23.32 5.16 -6.85
CA VAL A 15 23.21 6.56 -7.26
C VAL A 15 23.57 7.43 -6.07
N ALA A 16 24.26 8.55 -6.30
CA ALA A 16 24.53 9.49 -5.22
C ALA A 16 23.20 10.09 -4.71
N ALA A 17 22.96 10.04 -3.40
CA ALA A 17 21.71 10.51 -2.82
C ALA A 17 21.42 11.99 -3.14
N ASP A 18 22.47 12.82 -3.19
CA ASP A 18 22.34 14.25 -3.53
C ASP A 18 21.99 14.47 -5.02
N GLU A 19 22.41 13.58 -5.91
CA GLU A 19 22.06 13.63 -7.33
C GLU A 19 20.60 13.23 -7.54
N LEU A 20 20.16 12.14 -6.88
CA LEU A 20 18.76 11.74 -6.88
C LEU A 20 17.88 12.88 -6.34
N ARG A 21 18.29 13.48 -5.21
CA ARG A 21 17.58 14.62 -4.62
C ARG A 21 17.37 15.75 -5.62
N THR A 22 18.42 16.12 -6.34
CA THR A 22 18.34 17.16 -7.37
C THR A 22 17.34 16.81 -8.48
N GLY A 23 17.32 15.54 -8.91
CA GLY A 23 16.37 15.07 -9.92
C GLY A 23 14.92 15.03 -9.43
N ILE A 24 14.70 14.64 -8.17
CA ILE A 24 13.37 14.68 -7.54
C ILE A 24 12.90 16.14 -7.37
N ASP A 25 13.77 17.06 -6.94
CA ASP A 25 13.42 18.48 -6.82
C ASP A 25 13.00 19.06 -8.18
N ALA A 26 13.65 18.66 -9.28
CA ALA A 26 13.26 19.05 -10.64
C ALA A 26 11.90 18.45 -11.04
N LEU A 27 11.66 17.18 -10.73
CA LEU A 27 10.38 16.51 -10.98
C LEU A 27 9.23 17.19 -10.24
N LEU A 28 9.46 17.58 -8.98
CA LEU A 28 8.48 18.31 -8.18
C LEU A 28 8.20 19.70 -8.75
N ALA A 29 9.22 20.41 -9.24
CA ALA A 29 9.05 21.70 -9.90
C ALA A 29 8.23 21.60 -11.19
N ASP A 30 8.35 20.51 -11.95
CA ASP A 30 7.53 20.26 -13.15
C ASP A 30 6.05 20.01 -12.81
N HIS A 31 5.74 19.63 -11.57
CA HIS A 31 4.38 19.40 -11.06
C HIS A 31 3.94 20.51 -10.09
N ASP A 32 4.62 21.67 -10.11
CA ASP A 32 4.30 22.80 -9.23
C ASP A 32 2.84 23.26 -9.43
N GLY A 33 2.13 23.43 -8.31
CA GLY A 33 0.71 23.75 -8.28
C GLY A 33 -0.25 22.56 -8.39
N GLU A 34 0.21 21.37 -8.81
CA GLU A 34 -0.61 20.15 -8.79
C GLU A 34 -0.51 19.40 -7.46
N VAL A 35 0.64 19.44 -6.81
CA VAL A 35 0.89 18.76 -5.54
C VAL A 35 1.31 19.78 -4.48
N PRO A 36 0.55 19.96 -3.38
CA PRO A 36 0.98 20.83 -2.29
C PRO A 36 2.23 20.27 -1.60
N LEU A 37 3.37 20.93 -1.79
CA LEU A 37 4.65 20.51 -1.20
C LEU A 37 4.80 21.05 0.22
N GLU A 38 4.59 22.35 0.40
CA GLU A 38 4.71 23.04 1.69
C GLU A 38 3.34 23.30 2.31
N PHE A 39 3.30 23.36 3.64
CA PHE A 39 2.09 23.75 4.35
C PHE A 39 1.97 25.27 4.42
N PRO A 40 0.79 25.85 4.10
CA PRO A 40 0.54 27.26 4.31
C PRO A 40 0.74 27.67 5.78
N PRO A 41 1.20 28.91 6.07
CA PRO A 41 1.44 29.37 7.45
C PRO A 41 0.21 29.23 8.38
N GLU A 42 -0.99 29.43 7.84
CA GLU A 42 -2.25 29.25 8.58
C GLU A 42 -2.52 27.80 8.96
N VAL A 43 -2.08 26.83 8.15
CA VAL A 43 -2.20 25.40 8.44
C VAL A 43 -1.20 25.00 9.52
N LEU A 44 0.04 25.49 9.44
CA LEU A 44 1.06 25.26 10.46
C LEU A 44 0.64 25.85 11.81
N ALA A 45 0.14 27.09 11.83
CA ALA A 45 -0.36 27.71 13.05
C ALA A 45 -1.56 26.96 13.65
N ALA A 46 -2.48 26.47 12.81
CA ALA A 46 -3.59 25.64 13.26
C ALA A 46 -3.11 24.31 13.83
N ALA A 47 -2.10 23.68 13.23
CA ALA A 47 -1.54 22.41 13.68
C ALA A 47 -0.82 22.54 15.03
N GLU A 48 -0.02 23.59 15.23
CA GLU A 48 0.59 23.91 16.53
C GLU A 48 -0.48 24.09 17.61
N SER A 49 -1.53 24.87 17.32
CA SER A 49 -2.63 25.05 18.27
C SER A 49 -3.42 23.76 18.53
N ALA A 50 -3.55 22.89 17.53
CA ALA A 50 -4.20 21.59 17.69
C ALA A 50 -3.34 20.63 18.53
N ALA A 51 -2.01 20.74 18.45
CA ALA A 51 -1.10 19.88 19.18
C ALA A 51 -1.26 20.01 20.70
N ASP A 52 -1.59 21.21 21.19
CA ASP A 52 -1.92 21.47 22.60
C ASP A 52 -3.11 20.63 23.11
N ARG A 53 -4.01 20.18 22.21
CA ARG A 53 -5.16 19.34 22.57
C ARG A 53 -4.75 17.91 22.98
N ALA A 54 -3.54 17.47 22.68
CA ALA A 54 -3.07 16.11 22.97
C ALA A 54 -3.07 15.79 24.47
N SER A 55 -2.78 16.80 25.30
CA SER A 55 -2.75 16.66 26.76
C SER A 55 -4.12 16.90 27.42
N SER A 56 -5.15 17.24 26.64
CA SER A 56 -6.49 17.48 27.16
C SER A 56 -7.19 16.14 27.41
N PRO A 57 -7.58 15.81 28.65
CA PRO A 57 -8.14 14.49 28.97
C PRO A 57 -9.49 14.20 28.27
N GLY A 58 -10.17 15.23 27.75
CA GLY A 58 -11.47 15.08 27.08
C GLY A 58 -12.49 14.27 27.89
N GLU A 59 -13.54 13.79 27.24
CA GLU A 59 -14.47 12.77 27.77
C GLU A 59 -14.06 11.35 27.28
N ARG A 60 -12.76 11.07 27.20
CA ARG A 60 -12.24 9.81 26.65
C ARG A 60 -12.12 8.73 27.72
N ILE A 61 -12.35 7.49 27.31
CA ILE A 61 -12.06 6.31 28.13
C ILE A 61 -10.55 6.18 28.29
N ASP A 62 -10.06 5.99 29.52
CA ASP A 62 -8.65 5.70 29.75
C ASP A 62 -8.34 4.22 29.46
N ARG A 63 -7.53 3.98 28.43
CA ARG A 63 -7.00 2.67 28.03
C ARG A 63 -5.48 2.62 28.10
N THR A 64 -4.83 3.59 28.77
CA THR A 64 -3.36 3.66 28.90
C THR A 64 -2.73 2.52 29.70
N GLY A 65 -3.57 1.72 30.39
CA GLY A 65 -3.17 0.48 31.07
C GLY A 65 -3.11 -0.75 30.18
N ILE A 66 -3.59 -0.69 28.94
CA ILE A 66 -3.51 -1.79 27.97
C ILE A 66 -2.15 -1.71 27.26
N PRO A 67 -1.35 -2.79 27.21
CA PRO A 67 0.00 -2.77 26.65
C PRO A 67 -0.01 -2.88 25.12
N PHE A 68 -0.54 -1.85 24.46
CA PHE A 68 -0.52 -1.76 23.01
C PHE A 68 0.93 -1.72 22.48
N VAL A 69 1.17 -2.37 21.34
CA VAL A 69 2.43 -2.27 20.59
C VAL A 69 2.14 -1.87 19.16
N THR A 70 3.05 -1.13 18.53
CA THR A 70 3.00 -0.89 17.08
C THR A 70 3.93 -1.87 16.36
N LEU A 71 3.70 -2.11 15.07
CA LEU A 71 4.53 -2.96 14.24
C LEU A 71 4.67 -2.31 12.85
N ASP A 72 5.86 -1.78 12.57
CA ASP A 72 6.09 -0.88 11.44
C ASP A 72 7.53 -1.03 10.90
N PRO A 73 7.91 -0.38 9.79
CA PRO A 73 9.32 -0.25 9.41
C PRO A 73 10.12 0.48 10.51
N GLU A 74 11.40 0.15 10.67
CA GLU A 74 12.27 0.73 11.71
C GLU A 74 12.30 2.27 11.66
N THR A 75 12.26 2.85 10.46
CA THR A 75 12.38 4.30 10.22
C THR A 75 11.08 5.08 10.34
N SER A 76 9.92 4.43 10.48
CA SER A 76 8.62 5.13 10.55
C SER A 76 8.47 5.97 11.82
N THR A 77 7.72 7.05 11.75
CA THR A 77 7.40 7.93 12.89
C THR A 77 5.92 8.29 12.95
N ASP A 78 5.21 8.14 11.84
CA ASP A 78 3.78 8.25 11.59
C ASP A 78 3.07 6.92 11.88
N LEU A 79 3.01 6.54 13.16
CA LEU A 79 2.46 5.27 13.61
C LEU A 79 0.94 5.38 13.75
N ASP A 80 0.23 4.98 12.70
CA ASP A 80 -1.24 5.00 12.64
C ASP A 80 -1.89 4.00 13.60
N GLN A 81 -1.21 2.87 13.85
CA GLN A 81 -1.81 1.63 14.33
C GLN A 81 -1.05 1.09 15.54
N ALA A 82 -1.78 0.69 16.58
CA ALA A 82 -1.25 -0.09 17.67
C ALA A 82 -2.21 -1.23 18.01
N MET A 83 -1.69 -2.40 18.34
CA MET A 83 -2.52 -3.57 18.63
C MET A 83 -2.20 -4.18 19.98
N HIS A 84 -3.24 -4.74 20.58
CA HIS A 84 -3.14 -5.68 21.69
C HIS A 84 -4.04 -6.86 21.38
N LEU A 85 -3.50 -8.07 21.49
CA LEU A 85 -4.17 -9.30 21.07
C LEU A 85 -4.30 -10.21 22.29
N GLU A 86 -5.49 -10.77 22.50
CA GLU A 86 -5.79 -11.66 23.61
C GLU A 86 -6.49 -12.93 23.13
N ARG A 87 -6.27 -14.03 23.84
CA ARG A 87 -7.15 -15.19 23.74
C ARG A 87 -8.38 -14.98 24.61
N SER A 88 -9.54 -15.39 24.13
CA SER A 88 -10.78 -15.48 24.91
C SER A 88 -11.17 -16.95 25.12
N GLU A 89 -12.25 -17.21 25.88
CA GLU A 89 -12.72 -18.60 26.10
C GLU A 89 -13.07 -19.32 24.80
N SER A 90 -13.50 -18.59 23.77
CA SER A 90 -14.05 -19.14 22.52
C SER A 90 -13.30 -18.71 21.25
N GLY A 91 -12.16 -18.02 21.40
CA GLY A 91 -11.39 -17.50 20.26
C GLY A 91 -10.41 -16.42 20.67
N TYR A 92 -10.56 -15.23 20.08
CA TYR A 92 -9.61 -14.13 20.25
C TYR A 92 -10.32 -12.80 20.43
N ARG A 93 -9.63 -11.86 21.05
CA ARG A 93 -10.02 -10.44 21.07
C ARG A 93 -8.87 -9.63 20.49
N VAL A 94 -9.20 -8.81 19.51
CA VAL A 94 -8.29 -7.86 18.88
C VAL A 94 -8.68 -6.47 19.34
N LEU A 95 -7.81 -5.83 20.10
CA LEU A 95 -7.89 -4.41 20.40
C LEU A 95 -6.97 -3.69 19.43
N TYR A 96 -7.54 -2.90 18.53
CA TYR A 96 -6.80 -2.21 17.49
C TYR A 96 -7.01 -0.71 17.58
N ALA A 97 -6.02 -0.03 18.14
CA ALA A 97 -6.00 1.41 18.31
C ALA A 97 -5.54 2.07 17.01
N ILE A 98 -6.35 2.99 16.50
CA ILE A 98 -6.09 3.83 15.33
C ILE A 98 -5.98 5.27 15.78
N ALA A 99 -4.95 5.98 15.32
CA ALA A 99 -4.72 7.39 15.64
C ALA A 99 -5.99 8.24 15.43
N ASP A 100 -6.39 9.00 16.46
CA ASP A 100 -7.58 9.85 16.38
C ASP A 100 -7.25 11.20 15.76
N VAL A 101 -6.90 11.20 14.48
CA VAL A 101 -6.69 12.41 13.68
C VAL A 101 -7.90 13.38 13.75
N PRO A 102 -9.17 12.92 13.72
CA PRO A 102 -10.33 13.79 13.90
C PRO A 102 -10.35 14.59 15.21
N TRP A 103 -9.54 14.26 16.22
CA TRP A 103 -9.36 15.08 17.42
C TRP A 103 -8.61 16.39 17.15
N PHE A 104 -7.64 16.32 16.24
CA PHE A 104 -6.74 17.43 15.90
C PHE A 104 -7.22 18.22 14.69
N VAL A 105 -8.07 17.62 13.87
CA VAL A 105 -8.50 18.18 12.59
C VAL A 105 -10.00 18.43 12.59
N ASP A 106 -10.38 19.68 12.84
CA ASP A 106 -11.77 20.12 12.78
C ASP A 106 -12.27 20.14 11.32
N LEU A 107 -13.52 19.69 11.09
CA LEU A 107 -14.17 19.76 9.78
C LEU A 107 -14.16 21.21 9.26
N ASP A 108 -13.86 21.37 7.97
CA ASP A 108 -13.73 22.65 7.26
C ASP A 108 -12.67 23.61 7.83
N GLY A 109 -11.89 23.18 8.83
CA GLY A 109 -10.76 23.94 9.35
C GLY A 109 -9.58 24.02 8.37
N PRO A 110 -8.55 24.85 8.65
CA PRO A 110 -7.39 24.99 7.78
C PRO A 110 -6.69 23.66 7.47
N ILE A 111 -6.55 22.80 8.48
CA ILE A 111 -5.91 21.48 8.33
C ILE A 111 -6.79 20.55 7.49
N ASP A 112 -8.12 20.59 7.64
CA ASP A 112 -9.04 19.75 6.84
C ASP A 112 -8.96 20.12 5.36
N GLN A 113 -9.07 21.41 5.06
CA GLN A 113 -9.02 21.91 3.68
C GLN A 113 -7.69 21.54 2.99
N GLU A 114 -6.58 21.64 3.70
CA GLU A 114 -5.27 21.24 3.17
C GLU A 114 -5.15 19.72 3.02
N ALA A 115 -5.66 18.94 3.98
CA ALA A 115 -5.70 17.48 3.88
C ALA A 115 -6.56 17.01 2.69
N ARG A 116 -7.65 17.70 2.34
CA ARG A 116 -8.46 17.42 1.14
C ARG A 116 -7.70 17.71 -0.16
N ARG A 117 -6.87 18.76 -0.18
CA ARG A 117 -6.03 19.10 -1.35
C ARG A 117 -4.91 18.09 -1.57
N ARG A 118 -4.34 17.56 -0.49
CA ARG A 118 -3.27 16.55 -0.49
C ARG A 118 -3.79 15.13 -0.71
N GLY A 119 -4.88 14.74 -0.05
CA GLY A 119 -5.55 13.45 -0.13
C GLY A 119 -4.82 12.31 0.59
N GLU A 120 -3.51 12.19 0.36
CA GLU A 120 -2.65 11.19 0.99
C GLU A 120 -1.21 11.68 1.16
N THR A 121 -0.42 10.96 1.96
CA THR A 121 1.03 11.18 2.04
C THR A 121 1.68 10.60 0.81
N LEU A 122 2.57 11.37 0.18
CA LEU A 122 3.36 10.92 -0.97
C LEU A 122 4.67 10.32 -0.50
N TYR A 123 5.03 9.15 -1.04
CA TYR A 123 6.29 8.47 -0.72
C TYR A 123 7.22 8.54 -1.92
N LEU A 124 8.17 9.47 -1.88
CA LEU A 124 9.22 9.60 -2.89
C LEU A 124 10.48 8.84 -2.42
N PRO A 125 11.35 8.44 -3.36
CA PRO A 125 12.59 7.72 -3.05
C PRO A 125 13.50 8.37 -2.00
N ASP A 126 13.54 9.70 -1.90
CA ASP A 126 14.42 10.44 -0.99
C ASP A 126 13.70 11.09 0.20
N ARG A 127 12.36 11.20 0.16
CA ARG A 127 11.56 11.87 1.19
C ARG A 127 10.08 11.50 1.09
N ARG A 128 9.33 11.81 2.15
CA ARG A 128 7.87 11.84 2.12
C ARG A 128 7.36 13.28 2.07
N ILE A 129 6.17 13.46 1.49
CA ILE A 129 5.40 14.71 1.59
C ILE A 129 4.13 14.39 2.38
N PRO A 130 4.06 14.75 3.68
CA PRO A 130 3.03 14.24 4.56
C PRO A 130 1.66 14.86 4.28
N LEU A 131 0.60 14.10 4.58
CA LEU A 131 -0.79 14.56 4.51
C LEU A 131 -1.09 15.64 5.55
N HIS A 132 -0.51 15.51 6.75
CA HIS A 132 -0.67 16.43 7.87
C HIS A 132 0.69 16.98 8.33
N PRO A 133 0.75 18.19 8.91
CA PRO A 133 1.98 18.74 9.47
C PRO A 133 2.64 17.79 10.49
N GLU A 134 3.97 17.71 10.46
CA GLU A 134 4.76 16.73 11.24
C GLU A 134 4.51 16.81 12.76
N VAL A 135 4.24 18.01 13.30
CA VAL A 135 3.88 18.20 14.72
C VAL A 135 2.67 17.35 15.14
N LEU A 136 1.79 17.04 14.19
CA LEU A 136 0.67 16.11 14.36
C LEU A 136 1.05 14.70 13.92
N SER A 137 1.37 14.52 12.64
CA SER A 137 1.51 13.19 12.00
C SER A 137 2.66 12.36 12.56
N GLU A 138 3.77 12.99 12.93
CA GLU A 138 4.96 12.35 13.48
C GLU A 138 5.14 12.65 14.98
N GLY A 139 4.20 13.39 15.55
CA GLY A 139 4.22 13.86 16.92
C GLY A 139 3.00 13.39 17.69
N VAL A 140 2.12 14.33 18.03
CA VAL A 140 1.09 14.09 19.05
C VAL A 140 -0.06 13.18 18.61
N ALA A 141 -0.29 13.03 17.29
CA ALA A 141 -1.32 12.14 16.77
C ALA A 141 -0.79 10.72 16.51
N SER A 142 0.53 10.58 16.35
CA SER A 142 1.20 9.28 16.20
C SER A 142 1.12 8.45 17.49
N LEU A 143 0.98 7.14 17.36
CA LEU A 143 0.93 6.19 18.47
C LEU A 143 2.35 5.80 18.95
N LEU A 144 3.21 6.80 19.12
CA LEU A 144 4.59 6.64 19.60
C LEU A 144 4.63 5.96 20.98
N PRO A 145 5.69 5.17 21.26
CA PRO A 145 5.85 4.52 22.55
C PRO A 145 5.98 5.54 23.70
N ASP A 146 5.45 5.16 24.87
CA ASP A 146 5.46 5.94 26.11
C ASP A 146 4.71 7.28 26.08
N GLN A 147 4.09 7.64 24.97
CA GLN A 147 3.20 8.79 24.83
C GLN A 147 1.74 8.38 25.02
N SER A 148 0.99 9.17 25.79
CA SER A 148 -0.46 9.06 25.80
C SER A 148 -1.01 9.75 24.54
N SER A 149 -1.58 8.98 23.61
CA SER A 149 -2.20 9.49 22.38
C SER A 149 -3.71 9.18 22.31
N PRO A 150 -4.55 10.09 21.79
CA PRO A 150 -5.96 9.82 21.55
C PRO A 150 -6.10 8.83 20.38
N ALA A 151 -6.97 7.84 20.54
CA ALA A 151 -7.20 6.81 19.53
C ALA A 151 -8.67 6.40 19.44
N PHE A 152 -9.07 5.91 18.27
CA PHE A 152 -10.21 5.03 18.11
C PHE A 152 -9.76 3.60 18.36
N VAL A 153 -10.33 2.92 19.35
CA VAL A 153 -10.00 1.53 19.66
C VAL A 153 -11.12 0.64 19.12
N TRP A 154 -10.82 -0.08 18.05
CA TRP A 154 -11.65 -1.17 17.58
C TRP A 154 -11.53 -2.34 18.53
N VAL A 155 -12.67 -2.84 19.01
CA VAL A 155 -12.77 -4.07 19.81
C VAL A 155 -13.43 -5.12 18.93
N LEU A 156 -12.63 -6.06 18.45
CA LEU A 156 -13.07 -7.08 17.49
C LEU A 156 -12.94 -8.45 18.15
N ASP A 157 -14.08 -9.10 18.36
CA ASP A 157 -14.13 -10.46 18.88
C ASP A 157 -14.14 -11.46 17.73
N LEU A 158 -13.23 -12.43 17.81
CA LEU A 158 -13.11 -13.51 16.84
C LEU A 158 -13.42 -14.85 17.49
N ASP A 159 -14.01 -15.76 16.73
CA ASP A 159 -14.12 -17.16 17.15
C ASP A 159 -12.78 -17.92 16.99
N ALA A 160 -12.76 -19.20 17.34
CA ALA A 160 -11.59 -20.06 17.23
C ALA A 160 -11.09 -20.28 15.78
N ALA A 161 -11.94 -20.06 14.78
CA ALA A 161 -11.58 -20.11 13.36
C ALA A 161 -11.09 -18.73 12.83
N GLY A 162 -11.10 -17.71 13.68
CA GLY A 162 -10.73 -16.34 13.33
C GLY A 162 -11.86 -15.58 12.64
N GLU A 163 -13.10 -16.07 12.63
CA GLU A 163 -14.26 -15.37 12.07
C GLU A 163 -14.72 -14.25 13.02
N LEU A 164 -15.14 -13.12 12.44
CA LEU A 164 -15.59 -11.96 13.22
C LEU A 164 -16.99 -12.24 13.80
N ILE A 165 -17.12 -12.12 15.13
CA ILE A 165 -18.37 -12.39 15.85
C ILE A 165 -18.85 -11.21 16.70
N GLY A 166 -18.04 -10.17 16.87
CA GLY A 166 -18.41 -8.96 17.61
C GLY A 166 -17.59 -7.76 17.18
N ILE A 167 -18.26 -6.60 17.11
CA ILE A 167 -17.67 -5.31 16.72
C ILE A 167 -18.11 -4.26 17.74
N ASP A 168 -17.14 -3.55 18.32
CA ASP A 168 -17.34 -2.29 19.05
C ASP A 168 -16.19 -1.34 18.68
N LEU A 169 -16.42 -0.04 18.92
CA LEU A 169 -15.51 1.03 18.59
C LEU A 169 -15.67 2.17 19.60
N GLU A 170 -14.60 2.49 20.32
CA GLU A 170 -14.59 3.53 21.33
C GLU A 170 -13.51 4.57 21.07
N ARG A 171 -13.74 5.83 21.47
CA ARG A 171 -12.69 6.85 21.54
C ARG A 171 -12.03 6.80 22.91
N ALA A 172 -10.73 6.57 22.93
CA ALA A 172 -9.96 6.36 24.14
C ALA A 172 -8.67 7.17 24.14
N GLN A 173 -8.06 7.24 25.32
CA GLN A 173 -6.65 7.59 25.51
C GLN A 173 -5.86 6.28 25.60
N VAL A 174 -4.86 6.09 24.73
CA VAL A 174 -4.00 4.89 24.73
C VAL A 174 -2.55 5.29 24.98
N ARG A 175 -1.71 4.32 25.32
CA ARG A 175 -0.26 4.49 25.38
C ARG A 175 0.40 3.22 24.84
N SER A 176 1.09 3.34 23.71
CA SER A 176 1.91 2.24 23.19
C SER A 176 3.10 2.01 24.13
N VAL A 177 3.47 0.77 24.38
CA VAL A 177 4.59 0.40 25.26
C VAL A 177 5.87 0.11 24.48
N GLU A 178 5.76 -0.21 23.19
CA GLU A 178 6.91 -0.52 22.33
C GLU A 178 6.54 -0.30 20.86
N LYS A 179 7.49 0.25 20.09
CA LYS A 179 7.48 0.20 18.63
C LYS A 179 8.29 -1.02 18.19
N LEU A 180 7.64 -1.98 17.53
CA LEU A 180 8.29 -3.16 16.99
C LEU A 180 8.61 -2.96 15.50
N ALA A 181 9.75 -3.48 15.06
CA ALA A 181 10.18 -3.41 13.67
C ALA A 181 9.98 -4.76 12.95
N TYR A 182 9.41 -4.74 11.74
CA TYR A 182 9.09 -5.96 10.98
C TYR A 182 10.28 -6.93 10.85
N ASP A 183 11.43 -6.45 10.36
CA ASP A 183 12.60 -7.30 10.14
C ASP A 183 13.15 -7.90 11.43
N ARG A 184 13.16 -7.11 12.52
CA ARG A 184 13.61 -7.57 13.84
C ARG A 184 12.66 -8.65 14.37
N VAL A 185 11.36 -8.39 14.33
CA VAL A 185 10.33 -9.32 14.83
C VAL A 185 10.34 -10.61 14.04
N GLN A 186 10.42 -10.55 12.70
CA GLN A 186 10.51 -11.76 11.87
C GLN A 186 11.75 -12.58 12.25
N ALA A 187 12.91 -11.94 12.38
CA ALA A 187 14.15 -12.64 12.74
C ALA A 187 14.12 -13.24 14.15
N GLU A 188 13.40 -12.64 15.11
CA GLU A 188 13.14 -13.22 16.43
C GLU A 188 12.24 -14.47 16.30
N LEU A 189 11.10 -14.35 15.60
CA LEU A 189 10.13 -15.43 15.41
C LEU A 189 10.76 -16.65 14.74
N ASP A 190 11.62 -16.45 13.75
CA ASP A 190 12.37 -17.52 13.07
C ASP A 190 13.32 -18.28 14.01
N ARG A 191 13.76 -17.66 15.12
CA ARG A 191 14.57 -18.31 16.17
C ARG A 191 13.71 -18.98 17.25
N GLY A 192 12.39 -18.88 17.17
CA GLY A 192 11.48 -19.30 18.24
C GLY A 192 11.50 -18.38 19.45
N GLU A 193 12.06 -17.18 19.29
CA GLU A 193 11.98 -16.06 20.23
C GLU A 193 10.83 -15.17 19.72
N GLY A 194 10.07 -14.50 20.57
CA GLY A 194 9.03 -13.64 20.02
C GLY A 194 8.26 -12.90 21.08
N HIS A 195 7.98 -11.63 20.79
CA HIS A 195 7.05 -10.85 21.59
C HIS A 195 5.70 -11.59 21.66
N PRO A 196 5.08 -11.76 22.85
CA PRO A 196 3.86 -12.55 23.01
C PRO A 196 2.72 -12.15 22.06
N THR A 197 2.51 -10.85 21.86
CA THR A 197 1.53 -10.34 20.90
C THR A 197 1.85 -10.75 19.46
N MET A 198 3.13 -10.83 19.07
CA MET A 198 3.53 -11.19 17.70
C MET A 198 3.35 -12.69 17.43
N LEU A 199 3.56 -13.53 18.44
CA LEU A 199 3.23 -14.97 18.35
C LEU A 199 1.72 -15.16 18.12
N LEU A 200 0.89 -14.40 18.84
CA LEU A 200 -0.56 -14.45 18.66
C LEU A 200 -0.99 -13.83 17.32
N LEU A 201 -0.29 -12.80 16.85
CA LEU A 201 -0.51 -12.20 15.54
C LEU A 201 -0.26 -13.22 14.41
N GLN A 202 0.82 -14.02 14.48
CA GLN A 202 1.06 -15.08 13.50
C GLN A 202 -0.07 -16.10 13.44
N GLU A 203 -0.61 -16.48 14.61
CA GLU A 203 -1.71 -17.45 14.69
C GLU A 203 -3.01 -16.88 14.13
N ILE A 204 -3.43 -15.68 14.58
CA ILE A 204 -4.63 -15.01 14.08
C ILE A 204 -4.47 -14.73 12.59
N GLY A 205 -3.33 -14.17 12.15
CA GLY A 205 -3.02 -13.91 10.76
C GLY A 205 -3.15 -15.15 9.88
N GLY A 206 -2.61 -16.30 10.33
CA GLY A 206 -2.77 -17.57 9.61
C GLY A 206 -4.22 -18.02 9.45
N LEU A 207 -5.06 -17.88 10.49
CA LEU A 207 -6.49 -18.16 10.41
C LEU A 207 -7.20 -17.22 9.42
N ARG A 208 -6.84 -15.93 9.44
CA ARG A 208 -7.42 -14.91 8.56
C ARG A 208 -7.00 -15.09 7.09
N ILE A 209 -5.76 -15.48 6.81
CA ILE A 209 -5.29 -15.88 5.47
C ILE A 209 -6.08 -17.10 4.96
N ALA A 210 -6.33 -18.09 5.83
CA ALA A 210 -7.15 -19.25 5.44
C ALA A 210 -8.60 -18.85 5.15
N LEU A 211 -9.16 -17.90 5.91
CA LEU A 211 -10.48 -17.31 5.62
C LEU A 211 -10.51 -16.54 4.31
N GLU A 212 -9.45 -15.77 4.01
CA GLU A 212 -9.28 -15.10 2.71
C GLU A 212 -9.32 -16.07 1.54
N ALA A 213 -8.55 -17.15 1.65
CA ALA A 213 -8.53 -18.19 0.64
C ALA A 213 -9.91 -18.83 0.44
N ARG A 214 -10.66 -19.06 1.53
CA ARG A 214 -12.03 -19.61 1.49
C ARG A 214 -13.05 -18.68 0.85
N ARG A 215 -12.99 -17.36 1.10
CA ARG A 215 -13.88 -16.36 0.46
C ARG A 215 -13.51 -16.09 -1.00
N GLY A 216 -12.33 -16.49 -1.45
CA GLY A 216 -11.86 -16.27 -2.82
C GLY A 216 -10.99 -15.03 -3.00
N GLY A 217 -10.56 -14.40 -1.90
CA GLY A 217 -9.66 -13.26 -1.93
C GLY A 217 -8.32 -13.59 -2.59
N ALA A 218 -7.78 -12.60 -3.29
CA ALA A 218 -6.60 -12.69 -4.13
C ALA A 218 -5.61 -11.58 -3.76
N SER A 219 -4.67 -11.91 -2.88
CA SER A 219 -3.51 -11.09 -2.57
C SER A 219 -2.42 -11.31 -3.64
N LEU A 220 -1.99 -10.23 -4.27
CA LEU A 220 -0.92 -10.23 -5.26
C LEU A 220 0.43 -10.25 -4.55
N ASN A 221 1.14 -11.38 -4.60
CA ASN A 221 2.47 -11.53 -4.02
C ASN A 221 3.57 -11.27 -5.06
N VAL A 222 3.44 -10.16 -5.80
CA VAL A 222 4.46 -9.69 -6.74
C VAL A 222 5.63 -9.14 -5.92
N PRO A 223 6.90 -9.46 -6.23
CA PRO A 223 8.02 -8.80 -5.59
C PRO A 223 7.94 -7.29 -5.85
N GLU A 224 8.16 -6.50 -4.81
CA GLU A 224 8.17 -5.04 -4.90
C GLU A 224 9.60 -4.55 -5.08
N GLN A 225 9.77 -3.50 -5.87
CA GLN A 225 11.04 -2.81 -5.99
C GLN A 225 11.14 -1.75 -4.90
N GLU A 226 12.22 -1.78 -4.14
CA GLU A 226 12.48 -0.86 -3.03
C GLU A 226 13.73 -0.03 -3.29
N VAL A 227 13.66 1.27 -2.98
CA VAL A 227 14.81 2.17 -2.98
C VAL A 227 15.42 2.19 -1.59
N VAL A 228 16.68 1.77 -1.47
CA VAL A 228 17.40 1.71 -0.19
C VAL A 228 18.51 2.74 -0.17
N ALA A 229 18.51 3.61 0.83
CA ALA A 229 19.59 4.54 1.11
C ALA A 229 20.63 3.92 2.06
N ASP A 230 21.90 3.92 1.65
CA ASP A 230 23.03 3.50 2.47
C ASP A 230 24.27 4.36 2.20
N ASN A 231 24.93 4.87 3.26
CA ASN A 231 26.20 5.60 3.18
C ASN A 231 26.25 6.75 2.13
N GLY A 232 25.17 7.52 2.00
CA GLY A 232 25.08 8.63 1.04
C GLY A 232 24.86 8.20 -0.42
N GLN A 233 24.54 6.93 -0.61
CA GLN A 233 24.12 6.33 -1.88
C GLN A 233 22.70 5.79 -1.76
N VAL A 234 22.02 5.62 -2.89
CA VAL A 234 20.74 4.92 -2.99
C VAL A 234 20.86 3.82 -4.03
N HIS A 235 20.20 2.68 -3.82
CA HIS A 235 20.19 1.57 -4.76
C HIS A 235 18.83 0.86 -4.75
N LEU A 236 18.55 0.14 -5.84
CA LEU A 236 17.32 -0.64 -5.97
C LEU A 236 17.55 -2.08 -5.49
N GLN A 237 16.55 -2.64 -4.82
CA GLN A 237 16.51 -4.06 -4.48
C GLN A 237 15.10 -4.63 -4.62
N TRP A 238 15.01 -5.94 -4.80
CA TRP A 238 13.75 -6.65 -4.63
C TRP A 238 13.45 -6.84 -3.15
N ARG A 239 12.21 -6.54 -2.76
CA ARG A 239 11.68 -6.84 -1.43
C ARG A 239 10.41 -7.67 -1.57
N ARG A 240 10.24 -8.57 -0.60
CA ARG A 240 8.96 -9.21 -0.31
C ARG A 240 8.60 -8.91 1.13
N PRO A 241 7.30 -8.65 1.42
CA PRO A 241 6.84 -8.57 2.79
C PRO A 241 7.22 -9.84 3.57
N ASN A 242 7.68 -9.66 4.81
CA ASN A 242 7.91 -10.77 5.71
C ASN A 242 6.57 -11.46 6.08
N PRO A 243 6.54 -12.75 6.43
CA PRO A 243 5.31 -13.42 6.88
C PRO A 243 4.55 -12.69 8.01
N ILE A 244 5.27 -11.98 8.90
CA ILE A 244 4.65 -11.16 9.94
C ILE A 244 3.97 -9.90 9.38
N GLU A 245 4.44 -9.34 8.27
CA GLU A 245 3.78 -8.24 7.55
C GLU A 245 2.45 -8.71 6.97
N ASP A 246 2.41 -9.90 6.36
CA ASP A 246 1.16 -10.52 5.86
C ASP A 246 0.16 -10.76 6.99
N ALA A 247 0.63 -11.25 8.15
CA ALA A 247 -0.20 -11.43 9.32
C ALA A 247 -0.76 -10.09 9.86
N ASN A 248 0.06 -9.05 9.89
CA ASN A 248 -0.37 -7.70 10.29
C ASN A 248 -1.41 -7.12 9.31
N ALA A 249 -1.18 -7.28 8.01
CA ALA A 249 -2.11 -6.82 6.97
C ALA A 249 -3.52 -7.42 7.17
N GLN A 250 -3.63 -8.66 7.63
CA GLN A 250 -4.92 -9.28 7.92
C GLN A 250 -5.70 -8.65 9.07
N ILE A 251 -5.02 -8.03 10.06
CA ILE A 251 -5.70 -7.26 11.10
C ILE A 251 -6.32 -5.99 10.50
N SER A 252 -5.56 -5.28 9.66
CA SER A 252 -6.08 -4.12 8.94
C SER A 252 -7.23 -4.47 7.98
N LEU A 253 -7.14 -5.61 7.27
CA LEU A 253 -8.21 -6.11 6.41
C LEU A 253 -9.46 -6.48 7.22
N LEU A 254 -9.30 -7.16 8.35
CA LEU A 254 -10.37 -7.46 9.29
C LEU A 254 -11.10 -6.19 9.74
N THR A 255 -10.36 -5.17 10.18
CA THR A 255 -10.95 -3.90 10.64
C THR A 255 -11.67 -3.16 9.52
N GLY A 256 -11.10 -3.13 8.30
CA GLY A 256 -11.77 -2.51 7.15
C GLY A 256 -13.04 -3.22 6.70
N MET A 257 -13.09 -4.56 6.80
CA MET A 257 -14.33 -5.32 6.58
C MET A 257 -15.37 -5.06 7.68
N ALA A 258 -14.95 -4.96 8.95
CA ALA A 258 -15.82 -4.62 10.07
C ALA A 258 -16.44 -3.22 9.92
N ALA A 259 -15.63 -2.23 9.51
CA ALA A 259 -16.09 -0.88 9.22
C ALA A 259 -17.12 -0.86 8.07
N ALA A 260 -16.84 -1.57 6.98
CA ALA A 260 -17.78 -1.70 5.86
C ALA A 260 -19.11 -2.32 6.30
N GLN A 261 -19.06 -3.39 7.10
CA GLN A 261 -20.25 -4.04 7.65
C GLN A 261 -21.10 -3.05 8.47
N LEU A 262 -20.50 -2.30 9.40
CA LEU A 262 -21.22 -1.31 10.21
C LEU A 262 -21.89 -0.24 9.36
N MET A 263 -21.16 0.32 8.38
CA MET A 263 -21.69 1.37 7.52
C MET A 263 -22.84 0.88 6.64
N LEU A 264 -22.74 -0.33 6.10
CA LEU A 264 -23.81 -0.97 5.32
C LEU A 264 -25.06 -1.24 6.17
N GLU A 265 -24.89 -1.75 7.39
CA GLU A 265 -26.01 -2.04 8.31
C GLU A 265 -26.79 -0.78 8.71
N HIS A 266 -26.12 0.36 8.83
CA HIS A 266 -26.71 1.63 9.28
C HIS A 266 -27.05 2.59 8.13
N GLY A 267 -26.68 2.27 6.89
CA GLY A 267 -27.09 3.01 5.70
C GLY A 267 -26.39 4.36 5.50
N ALA A 268 -25.23 4.59 6.13
CA ALA A 268 -24.39 5.76 5.81
C ALA A 268 -22.90 5.41 5.96
N GLY A 269 -22.08 5.85 5.00
CA GLY A 269 -20.64 5.60 5.03
C GLY A 269 -19.95 5.76 3.68
N ILE A 270 -18.73 5.24 3.60
CA ILE A 270 -17.91 5.26 2.39
C ILE A 270 -17.14 3.94 2.25
N LEU A 271 -17.33 3.24 1.13
CA LEU A 271 -16.66 1.98 0.83
C LEU A 271 -15.53 2.18 -0.17
N ARG A 272 -14.51 1.32 -0.07
CA ARG A 272 -13.50 1.11 -1.10
C ARG A 272 -13.96 -0.05 -1.98
N THR A 273 -14.64 0.26 -3.09
CA THR A 273 -15.20 -0.75 -3.99
C THR A 273 -14.25 -1.08 -5.12
N MET A 274 -14.39 -2.28 -5.68
CA MET A 274 -13.76 -2.66 -6.93
C MET A 274 -14.61 -3.73 -7.62
N PRO A 275 -15.11 -3.47 -8.83
CA PRO A 275 -15.96 -4.44 -9.53
C PRO A 275 -15.18 -5.72 -9.85
N PRO A 276 -15.87 -6.84 -10.11
CA PRO A 276 -15.22 -8.02 -10.65
C PRO A 276 -14.57 -7.71 -12.01
N ALA A 277 -13.47 -8.40 -12.32
CA ALA A 277 -12.85 -8.29 -13.63
C ALA A 277 -13.83 -8.70 -14.74
N GLU A 278 -13.83 -7.96 -15.84
CA GLU A 278 -14.63 -8.30 -17.01
C GLU A 278 -14.31 -9.70 -17.53
N GLN A 279 -15.31 -10.45 -17.96
CA GLN A 279 -15.12 -11.81 -18.48
C GLN A 279 -14.10 -11.85 -19.63
N ALA A 280 -14.07 -10.83 -20.48
CA ALA A 280 -13.08 -10.73 -21.56
C ALA A 280 -11.64 -10.63 -21.05
N ALA A 281 -11.42 -9.97 -19.91
CA ALA A 281 -10.11 -9.88 -19.26
C ALA A 281 -9.72 -11.22 -18.62
N VAL A 282 -10.67 -11.88 -17.95
CA VAL A 282 -10.48 -13.23 -17.39
C VAL A 282 -10.14 -14.24 -18.48
N ASP A 283 -10.89 -14.26 -19.58
CA ASP A 283 -10.66 -15.16 -20.71
C ASP A 283 -9.32 -14.88 -21.39
N ARG A 284 -8.92 -13.61 -21.48
CA ARG A 284 -7.60 -13.21 -21.96
C ARG A 284 -6.51 -13.77 -21.06
N PHE A 285 -6.62 -13.60 -19.74
CA PHE A 285 -5.66 -14.12 -18.78
C PHE A 285 -5.57 -15.66 -18.81
N ARG A 286 -6.71 -16.36 -18.94
CA ARG A 286 -6.72 -17.83 -19.12
C ARG A 286 -5.96 -18.25 -20.38
N ARG A 287 -6.24 -17.63 -21.53
CA ARG A 287 -5.48 -17.91 -22.76
C ARG A 287 -4.00 -17.62 -22.62
N GLN A 288 -3.62 -16.55 -21.91
CA GLN A 288 -2.22 -16.24 -21.64
C GLN A 288 -1.57 -17.31 -20.76
N SER A 289 -2.26 -17.79 -19.71
CA SER A 289 -1.78 -18.89 -18.86
C SER A 289 -1.56 -20.20 -19.62
N GLU A 290 -2.48 -20.54 -20.54
CA GLU A 290 -2.33 -21.71 -21.42
C GLU A 290 -1.16 -21.55 -22.40
N ALA A 291 -1.04 -20.37 -23.03
CA ALA A 291 0.02 -20.08 -23.98
C ALA A 291 1.42 -20.11 -23.34
N LEU A 292 1.50 -19.76 -22.05
CA LEU A 292 2.72 -19.80 -21.26
C LEU A 292 3.04 -21.18 -20.67
N GLY A 293 2.19 -22.19 -20.91
CA GLY A 293 2.41 -23.55 -20.42
C GLY A 293 2.12 -23.75 -18.92
N ASN A 294 1.51 -22.77 -18.26
CA ASN A 294 1.07 -22.86 -16.86
C ASN A 294 -0.45 -22.57 -16.79
N PRO A 295 -1.29 -23.49 -17.33
CA PRO A 295 -2.72 -23.24 -17.48
C PRO A 295 -3.41 -23.07 -16.13
N TRP A 296 -4.21 -22.02 -16.00
CA TRP A 296 -5.08 -21.83 -14.84
C TRP A 296 -6.28 -22.80 -14.91
N PRO A 297 -6.37 -23.81 -14.02
CA PRO A 297 -7.45 -24.81 -14.08
C PRO A 297 -8.83 -24.16 -13.87
N PRO A 298 -9.88 -24.60 -14.60
CA PRO A 298 -11.24 -24.06 -14.48
C PRO A 298 -11.81 -24.10 -13.05
N GLU A 299 -11.50 -25.16 -12.31
CA GLU A 299 -11.96 -25.40 -10.94
C GLU A 299 -11.17 -24.66 -9.87
N GLN A 300 -10.00 -24.12 -10.19
CA GLN A 300 -9.18 -23.36 -9.25
C GLN A 300 -9.65 -21.90 -9.21
N SER A 301 -9.84 -21.34 -8.02
CA SER A 301 -10.12 -19.91 -7.89
C SER A 301 -8.91 -19.07 -8.31
N TYR A 302 -9.16 -17.84 -8.75
CA TYR A 302 -8.10 -16.94 -9.20
C TYR A 302 -7.05 -16.69 -8.12
N GLY A 303 -7.46 -16.37 -6.89
CA GLY A 303 -6.54 -16.20 -5.77
C GLY A 303 -5.73 -17.47 -5.44
N ALA A 304 -6.32 -18.67 -5.58
CA ALA A 304 -5.60 -19.92 -5.36
C ALA A 304 -4.55 -20.18 -6.45
N PHE A 305 -4.83 -19.78 -7.69
CA PHE A 305 -3.84 -19.83 -8.77
C PHE A 305 -2.67 -18.88 -8.49
N LEU A 306 -2.93 -17.62 -8.14
CA LEU A 306 -1.87 -16.64 -7.83
C LEU A 306 -0.94 -17.11 -6.70
N ARG A 307 -1.49 -17.70 -5.63
CA ARG A 307 -0.70 -18.23 -4.50
C ARG A 307 0.21 -19.40 -4.88
N SER A 308 -0.02 -20.05 -6.02
CA SER A 308 0.83 -21.14 -6.51
C SER A 308 2.02 -20.67 -7.35
N LEU A 309 2.04 -19.39 -7.74
CA LEU A 309 3.08 -18.83 -8.61
C LEU A 309 4.33 -18.43 -7.81
N ASP A 310 5.50 -18.80 -8.35
CA ASP A 310 6.82 -18.41 -7.83
C ASP A 310 7.47 -17.38 -8.76
N TRP A 311 7.62 -16.15 -8.29
CA TRP A 311 8.21 -15.05 -9.05
C TRP A 311 9.64 -15.26 -9.55
N HIS A 312 10.39 -16.22 -8.99
CA HIS A 312 11.72 -16.56 -9.51
C HIS A 312 11.64 -17.31 -10.85
N ASP A 313 10.48 -17.90 -11.15
CA ASP A 313 10.22 -18.52 -12.44
C ASP A 313 9.74 -17.43 -13.44
N PRO A 314 10.40 -17.27 -14.60
CA PRO A 314 10.05 -16.26 -15.60
C PRO A 314 8.61 -16.31 -16.09
N VAL A 315 8.05 -17.51 -16.25
CA VAL A 315 6.66 -17.70 -16.69
C VAL A 315 5.70 -17.26 -15.59
N HIS A 316 5.94 -17.69 -14.36
CA HIS A 316 5.15 -17.27 -13.21
C HIS A 316 5.20 -15.76 -12.97
N LEU A 317 6.37 -15.14 -13.11
CA LEU A 317 6.53 -13.68 -13.04
C LEU A 317 5.71 -12.97 -14.11
N ALA A 318 5.77 -13.43 -15.37
CA ALA A 318 4.95 -12.87 -16.44
C ALA A 318 3.44 -12.99 -16.13
N LEU A 319 3.01 -14.11 -15.55
CA LEU A 319 1.63 -14.29 -15.09
C LEU A 319 1.25 -13.35 -13.94
N LEU A 320 2.13 -13.20 -12.95
CA LEU A 320 1.93 -12.28 -11.83
C LEU A 320 1.82 -10.82 -12.31
N ASN A 321 2.61 -10.42 -13.30
CA ASN A 321 2.50 -9.09 -13.90
C ASN A 321 1.16 -8.93 -14.66
N GLN A 322 0.76 -9.91 -15.47
CA GLN A 322 -0.50 -9.87 -16.21
C GLN A 322 -1.75 -9.91 -15.31
N ALA A 323 -1.64 -10.58 -14.16
CA ALA A 323 -2.67 -10.68 -13.14
C ALA A 323 -3.11 -9.30 -12.62
N THR A 324 -2.22 -8.30 -12.59
CA THR A 324 -2.57 -6.91 -12.23
C THR A 324 -3.71 -6.35 -13.09
N SER A 325 -3.86 -6.81 -14.34
CA SER A 325 -4.93 -6.36 -15.24
C SER A 325 -6.33 -6.78 -14.81
N LEU A 326 -6.45 -7.74 -13.89
CA LEU A 326 -7.72 -8.19 -13.30
C LEU A 326 -8.11 -7.40 -12.04
N PHE A 327 -7.24 -6.51 -11.56
CA PHE A 327 -7.48 -5.66 -10.39
C PHE A 327 -7.67 -4.20 -10.80
N ARG A 328 -8.69 -3.92 -11.59
CA ARG A 328 -8.98 -2.58 -12.14
C ARG A 328 -10.31 -2.03 -11.64
N GLY A 329 -10.44 -0.71 -11.67
CA GLY A 329 -11.69 -0.02 -11.36
C GLY A 329 -11.94 0.22 -9.88
N ALA A 330 -10.91 0.11 -9.03
CA ALA A 330 -11.05 0.39 -7.61
C ALA A 330 -11.38 1.88 -7.37
N SER A 331 -12.50 2.17 -6.73
CA SER A 331 -12.98 3.54 -6.45
C SER A 331 -13.42 3.70 -4.99
N TYR A 332 -13.93 4.87 -4.63
CA TYR A 332 -14.65 5.11 -3.39
C TYR A 332 -16.13 5.38 -3.69
N ALA A 333 -17.02 4.80 -2.89
CA ALA A 333 -18.45 4.99 -3.01
C ALA A 333 -19.01 5.46 -1.67
N ALA A 334 -19.36 6.75 -1.59
CA ALA A 334 -20.01 7.35 -0.44
C ALA A 334 -21.54 7.22 -0.56
N PHE A 335 -22.21 7.04 0.56
CA PHE A 335 -23.66 6.98 0.68
C PHE A 335 -24.07 7.57 2.02
N THR A 336 -25.14 8.36 2.02
CA THR A 336 -25.63 9.08 3.20
C THR A 336 -26.98 8.56 3.67
N THR A 337 -27.64 7.73 2.86
CA THR A 337 -28.90 7.07 3.17
C THR A 337 -28.89 5.61 2.71
N ALA A 338 -29.79 4.79 3.27
CA ALA A 338 -29.90 3.38 2.90
C ALA A 338 -30.23 3.15 1.42
N ASP A 339 -30.91 4.09 0.77
CA ASP A 339 -31.27 4.03 -0.66
C ASP A 339 -30.07 4.34 -1.58
N GLU A 340 -29.01 4.95 -1.04
CA GLU A 340 -27.77 5.29 -1.76
C GLU A 340 -26.70 4.20 -1.65
N VAL A 341 -26.94 3.14 -0.86
CA VAL A 341 -26.00 2.03 -0.71
C VAL A 341 -25.67 1.45 -2.09
N PRO A 342 -24.37 1.28 -2.44
CA PRO A 342 -23.99 0.74 -3.74
C PRO A 342 -24.58 -0.63 -4.00
N GLU A 343 -25.07 -0.87 -5.23
CA GLU A 343 -25.60 -2.19 -5.64
C GLU A 343 -24.55 -3.28 -5.53
N ASP A 344 -23.28 -2.95 -5.82
CA ASP A 344 -22.12 -3.82 -5.63
C ASP A 344 -21.13 -3.17 -4.63
N PRO A 345 -21.25 -3.50 -3.33
CA PRO A 345 -20.41 -2.94 -2.29
C PRO A 345 -19.04 -3.65 -2.16
N GLU A 346 -18.78 -4.68 -2.98
CA GLU A 346 -17.60 -5.51 -2.81
C GLU A 346 -16.32 -4.86 -3.33
N GLN A 347 -15.21 -5.29 -2.74
CA GLN A 347 -13.88 -5.12 -3.29
C GLN A 347 -13.44 -6.49 -3.83
N SER A 348 -13.36 -6.65 -5.15
CA SER A 348 -13.17 -7.96 -5.80
C SER A 348 -11.83 -8.66 -5.52
N ALA A 349 -10.75 -7.95 -5.15
CA ALA A 349 -9.51 -8.57 -4.65
C ALA A 349 -9.68 -9.14 -3.25
N ILE A 350 -10.41 -8.45 -2.38
CA ILE A 350 -10.63 -8.88 -1.00
C ILE A 350 -11.74 -9.95 -0.95
N ALA A 351 -12.65 -9.93 -1.92
CA ALA A 351 -13.88 -10.72 -2.00
C ALA A 351 -14.80 -10.49 -0.78
N ALA A 352 -14.95 -9.21 -0.41
CA ALA A 352 -15.85 -8.74 0.64
C ALA A 352 -16.08 -7.22 0.52
N PRO A 353 -17.15 -6.67 1.13
CA PRO A 353 -17.24 -5.23 1.38
C PRO A 353 -16.07 -4.75 2.23
N TYR A 354 -15.52 -3.59 1.88
CA TYR A 354 -14.30 -3.10 2.51
C TYR A 354 -14.27 -1.57 2.58
N ALA A 355 -13.66 -1.06 3.65
CA ALA A 355 -13.40 0.35 3.85
C ALA A 355 -11.99 0.59 4.37
N HIS A 356 -11.42 1.72 3.99
CA HIS A 356 -10.16 2.21 4.52
C HIS A 356 -10.40 2.94 5.85
N THR A 357 -9.86 2.43 6.95
CA THR A 357 -10.13 2.97 8.31
C THR A 357 -8.94 2.89 9.27
N THR A 358 -7.77 2.48 8.80
CA THR A 358 -6.64 2.12 9.67
C THR A 358 -5.42 3.00 9.49
N ALA A 359 -5.44 3.97 8.56
CA ALA A 359 -4.29 4.80 8.23
C ALA A 359 -4.59 6.31 8.14
N PRO A 360 -5.28 6.93 9.13
CA PRO A 360 -5.74 8.32 9.04
C PRO A 360 -4.63 9.37 9.05
N LEU A 361 -3.41 9.09 9.53
CA LEU A 361 -2.28 10.02 9.47
C LEU A 361 -1.83 10.27 8.03
N ARG A 362 -2.00 9.26 7.16
CA ARG A 362 -1.49 9.27 5.78
C ARG A 362 -2.54 9.15 4.69
N ARG A 363 -3.82 8.91 5.03
CA ARG A 363 -4.90 8.81 4.04
C ARG A 363 -6.18 9.49 4.54
N LEU A 364 -6.69 10.42 3.72
CA LEU A 364 -7.80 11.31 4.07
C LEU A 364 -9.09 10.59 4.47
N VAL A 365 -9.48 9.55 3.71
CA VAL A 365 -10.78 8.88 3.86
C VAL A 365 -10.96 8.20 5.22
N ASP A 366 -9.88 7.70 5.83
CA ASP A 366 -9.93 6.90 7.05
C ASP A 366 -10.51 7.69 8.22
N ARG A 367 -10.24 8.99 8.28
CA ARG A 367 -10.80 9.89 9.29
C ARG A 367 -12.33 9.88 9.27
N PHE A 368 -12.92 9.87 8.07
CA PHE A 368 -14.36 9.92 7.91
C PHE A 368 -14.99 8.57 8.26
N VAL A 369 -14.35 7.47 7.84
CA VAL A 369 -14.80 6.12 8.20
C VAL A 369 -14.79 5.93 9.73
N LEU A 370 -13.75 6.39 10.43
CA LEU A 370 -13.67 6.32 11.90
C LEU A 370 -14.81 7.09 12.59
N LEU A 371 -15.08 8.33 12.14
CA LEU A 371 -16.16 9.15 12.70
C LEU A 371 -17.54 8.53 12.48
N ILE A 372 -17.81 8.05 11.26
CA ILE A 372 -19.08 7.42 10.89
C ILE A 372 -19.28 6.12 11.67
N CYS A 373 -18.29 5.23 11.67
CA CYS A 373 -18.39 3.96 12.39
C CYS A 373 -18.57 4.16 13.89
N HIS A 374 -17.91 5.17 14.47
CA HIS A 374 -18.08 5.48 15.88
C HIS A 374 -19.51 5.98 16.19
N ALA A 375 -20.09 6.82 15.33
CA ALA A 375 -21.49 7.25 15.49
C ALA A 375 -22.44 6.04 15.45
N HIS A 376 -22.28 5.16 14.46
CA HIS A 376 -23.09 3.94 14.29
C HIS A 376 -23.03 2.99 15.48
N VAL A 377 -21.83 2.68 15.97
CA VAL A 377 -21.64 1.84 17.17
C VAL A 377 -22.32 2.44 18.41
N ARG A 378 -22.39 3.78 18.51
CA ARG A 378 -23.05 4.47 19.62
C ARG A 378 -24.56 4.62 19.43
N GLY A 379 -25.12 4.17 18.29
CA GLY A 379 -26.52 4.37 17.93
C GLY A 379 -26.87 5.84 17.74
N ILE A 380 -25.90 6.66 17.34
CA ILE A 380 -26.04 8.10 17.11
C ILE A 380 -26.04 8.32 15.60
N GLU A 381 -27.00 9.09 15.10
CA GLU A 381 -27.02 9.51 13.70
C GLU A 381 -25.82 10.45 13.42
N PRO A 382 -25.03 10.20 12.36
CA PRO A 382 -23.95 11.11 11.98
C PRO A 382 -24.47 12.55 11.78
N ALA A 383 -23.68 13.53 12.22
CA ALA A 383 -24.03 14.94 12.06
C ALA A 383 -24.19 15.29 10.56
N PRO A 384 -25.18 16.13 10.18
CA PRO A 384 -25.38 16.52 8.78
C PRO A 384 -24.12 17.08 8.12
N GLU A 385 -23.35 17.90 8.84
CA GLU A 385 -22.11 18.49 8.35
C GLU A 385 -21.03 17.44 8.04
N LEU A 386 -21.03 16.33 8.78
CA LEU A 386 -20.13 15.20 8.51
C LEU A 386 -20.57 14.42 7.25
N LEU A 387 -21.89 14.25 7.04
CA LEU A 387 -22.43 13.57 5.87
C LEU A 387 -22.20 14.40 4.59
N ASP A 388 -22.42 15.71 4.65
CA ASP A 388 -22.12 16.64 3.55
C ASP A 388 -20.63 16.57 3.19
N ALA A 389 -19.76 16.63 4.21
CA ALA A 389 -18.31 16.51 4.03
C ALA A 389 -17.88 15.16 3.44
N LEU A 390 -18.55 14.05 3.83
CA LEU A 390 -18.29 12.69 3.35
C LEU A 390 -18.59 12.54 1.86
N ALA A 391 -19.65 13.19 1.36
CA ALA A 391 -20.07 13.11 -0.03
C ALA A 391 -19.02 13.65 -1.02
N GLU A 392 -18.16 14.56 -0.58
CA GLU A 392 -17.07 15.14 -1.39
C GLU A 392 -15.80 14.26 -1.44
N ILE A 393 -15.66 13.31 -0.51
CA ILE A 393 -14.42 12.54 -0.35
C ILE A 393 -14.09 11.65 -1.55
N PRO A 394 -15.04 10.98 -2.23
CA PRO A 394 -14.71 10.16 -3.40
C PRO A 394 -13.98 10.93 -4.50
N GLU A 395 -14.46 12.13 -4.86
CA GLU A 395 -13.84 12.97 -5.91
C GLU A 395 -12.45 13.44 -5.47
N ALA A 396 -12.32 13.91 -4.22
CA ALA A 396 -11.04 14.33 -3.67
C ALA A 396 -10.01 13.18 -3.71
N MET A 397 -10.37 11.98 -3.25
CA MET A 397 -9.50 10.81 -3.26
C MET A 397 -9.12 10.36 -4.67
N GLN A 398 -10.05 10.43 -5.63
CA GLN A 398 -9.75 10.06 -7.02
C GLN A 398 -8.75 11.03 -7.65
N ALA A 399 -8.97 12.35 -7.49
CA ALA A 399 -8.14 13.38 -8.09
C ALA A 399 -6.74 13.45 -7.44
N THR A 400 -6.66 13.31 -6.12
CA THR A 400 -5.37 13.29 -5.38
C THR A 400 -4.59 12.02 -5.67
N GLY A 401 -5.22 10.84 -5.60
CA GLY A 401 -4.55 9.57 -5.87
C GLY A 401 -4.01 9.42 -7.29
N ALA A 402 -4.69 10.00 -8.29
CA ALA A 402 -4.18 10.03 -9.66
C ALA A 402 -2.88 10.85 -9.78
N ARG A 403 -2.83 12.02 -9.13
CA ARG A 403 -1.63 12.88 -9.09
C ARG A 403 -0.49 12.21 -8.34
N ALA A 404 -0.79 11.68 -7.15
CA ALA A 404 0.16 10.94 -6.32
C ALA A 404 0.83 9.80 -7.10
N GLY A 405 0.01 8.90 -7.67
CA GLY A 405 0.52 7.76 -8.42
C GLY A 405 1.31 8.15 -9.67
N ASN A 406 0.97 9.24 -10.36
CA ASN A 406 1.76 9.73 -11.49
C ASN A 406 3.17 10.17 -11.05
N LEU A 407 3.24 10.93 -9.96
CA LEU A 407 4.50 11.46 -9.44
C LEU A 407 5.39 10.34 -8.87
N GLU A 408 4.84 9.42 -8.08
CA GLU A 408 5.58 8.28 -7.52
C GLU A 408 6.17 7.38 -8.60
N ARG A 409 5.41 7.11 -9.68
CA ARG A 409 5.94 6.38 -10.85
C ARG A 409 7.08 7.13 -11.53
N ALA A 410 6.92 8.43 -11.77
CA ALA A 410 7.98 9.23 -12.40
C ALA A 410 9.25 9.31 -11.53
N ALA A 411 9.09 9.32 -10.20
CA ALA A 411 10.20 9.28 -9.26
C ALA A 411 10.92 7.91 -9.27
N LEU A 412 10.17 6.81 -9.36
CA LEU A 412 10.74 5.47 -9.49
C LEU A 412 11.51 5.33 -10.82
N GLU A 413 10.90 5.72 -11.95
CA GLU A 413 11.54 5.73 -13.28
C GLU A 413 12.85 6.54 -13.30
N LEU A 414 12.90 7.65 -12.55
CA LEU A 414 14.12 8.43 -12.37
C LEU A 414 15.21 7.61 -11.67
N VAL A 415 14.91 6.99 -10.52
CA VAL A 415 15.87 6.17 -9.79
C VAL A 415 16.36 5.00 -10.64
N GLU A 416 15.46 4.31 -11.33
CA GLU A 416 15.79 3.22 -12.26
C GLU A 416 16.75 3.69 -13.36
N THR A 417 16.44 4.80 -14.01
CA THR A 417 17.26 5.33 -15.09
C THR A 417 18.65 5.77 -14.58
N MET A 418 18.69 6.45 -13.43
CA MET A 418 19.96 6.85 -12.81
C MET A 418 20.81 5.64 -12.42
N ALA A 419 20.20 4.63 -11.81
CA ALA A 419 20.87 3.40 -11.45
C ALA A 419 21.48 2.76 -12.72
N LEU A 420 20.67 2.60 -13.77
CA LEU A 420 21.06 2.00 -15.05
C LEU A 420 22.31 2.62 -15.71
N ALA A 421 22.68 3.87 -15.37
CA ALA A 421 23.87 4.51 -15.92
C ALA A 421 25.17 3.71 -15.70
N ALA A 422 25.29 3.00 -14.56
CA ALA A 422 26.47 2.19 -14.23
C ALA A 422 26.62 0.90 -15.07
N TRP A 423 25.59 0.59 -15.86
CA TRP A 423 25.44 -0.63 -16.63
C TRP A 423 25.42 -0.38 -18.15
N LYS A 424 25.64 0.86 -18.58
CA LYS A 424 25.63 1.22 -20.00
C LYS A 424 26.60 0.35 -20.80
N GLY A 425 26.09 -0.24 -21.88
CA GLY A 425 26.82 -1.14 -22.78
C GLY A 425 26.81 -2.62 -22.37
N GLU A 426 26.32 -2.95 -21.18
CA GLU A 426 26.28 -4.33 -20.71
C GLU A 426 25.08 -5.11 -21.24
N VAL A 427 25.22 -6.43 -21.21
CA VAL A 427 24.20 -7.39 -21.65
C VAL A 427 23.62 -8.11 -20.44
N PHE A 428 22.30 -8.11 -20.35
CA PHE A 428 21.51 -8.71 -19.29
C PHE A 428 20.75 -9.92 -19.82
N GLU A 429 20.60 -10.95 -18.99
CA GLU A 429 19.50 -11.89 -19.13
C GLU A 429 18.25 -11.26 -18.50
N ALA A 430 17.14 -11.27 -19.22
CA ALA A 430 15.89 -10.66 -18.78
C ALA A 430 14.71 -11.54 -19.16
N SER A 431 13.69 -11.58 -18.31
CA SER A 431 12.47 -12.36 -18.52
C SER A 431 11.44 -11.52 -19.26
N VAL A 432 10.90 -12.00 -20.37
CA VAL A 432 9.83 -11.29 -21.10
C VAL A 432 8.51 -11.40 -20.33
N ILE A 433 7.94 -10.27 -19.92
CA ILE A 433 6.69 -10.20 -19.14
C ILE A 433 5.48 -9.73 -19.96
N GLU A 434 5.72 -8.96 -21.02
CA GLU A 434 4.68 -8.50 -21.96
C GLU A 434 5.21 -8.46 -23.41
N ARG A 435 4.33 -8.67 -24.40
CA ARG A 435 4.62 -8.49 -25.83
C ARG A 435 3.55 -7.60 -26.45
N ARG A 436 3.97 -6.59 -27.22
CA ARG A 436 3.10 -5.73 -28.03
C ARG A 436 3.50 -5.84 -29.49
N GLU A 437 2.53 -6.21 -30.33
CA GLU A 437 2.72 -6.29 -31.77
C GLU A 437 2.84 -4.89 -32.39
N ALA A 438 3.46 -4.84 -33.56
CA ALA A 438 3.56 -3.60 -34.31
C ALA A 438 2.18 -3.01 -34.60
N THR A 439 2.04 -1.70 -34.43
CA THR A 439 0.85 -0.96 -34.84
C THR A 439 1.17 -0.20 -36.11
N GLU A 440 0.35 -0.36 -37.15
CA GLU A 440 0.42 0.50 -38.35
C GLU A 440 -0.61 1.62 -38.20
N THR A 441 -0.17 2.88 -38.32
CA THR A 441 -1.07 4.03 -38.38
C THR A 441 -1.08 4.59 -39.80
N GLU A 442 -2.22 5.14 -40.25
CA GLU A 442 -2.37 5.72 -41.61
C GLU A 442 -1.35 6.84 -41.90
N ASN A 443 -0.77 7.42 -40.85
CA ASN A 443 0.22 8.50 -40.93
C ASN A 443 1.68 8.02 -40.93
N GLY A 444 1.94 6.71 -40.81
CA GLY A 444 3.30 6.16 -40.79
C GLY A 444 4.03 6.21 -39.43
N ASP A 445 3.36 6.66 -38.37
CA ASP A 445 3.88 6.72 -36.99
C ASP A 445 3.64 5.41 -36.23
N GLY A 446 3.76 4.28 -36.93
CA GLY A 446 3.56 2.96 -36.34
C GLY A 446 4.66 2.59 -35.34
N ALA A 447 4.33 1.92 -34.24
CA ALA A 447 5.33 1.40 -33.32
C ALA A 447 5.77 0.00 -33.79
N PRO A 448 7.08 -0.34 -33.75
CA PRO A 448 7.53 -1.71 -34.05
C PRO A 448 7.08 -2.69 -32.97
N THR A 449 7.12 -3.99 -33.30
CA THR A 449 6.98 -5.06 -32.30
C THR A 449 8.01 -4.86 -31.20
N ARG A 450 7.54 -4.94 -29.95
CA ARG A 450 8.37 -4.77 -28.76
C ARG A 450 7.90 -5.67 -27.64
N VAL A 451 8.82 -5.98 -26.73
CA VAL A 451 8.55 -6.75 -25.53
C VAL A 451 8.93 -5.94 -24.30
N GLU A 452 8.19 -6.12 -23.22
CA GLU A 452 8.59 -5.65 -21.90
C GLU A 452 9.36 -6.77 -21.21
N VAL A 453 10.55 -6.46 -20.70
CA VAL A 453 11.42 -7.42 -20.02
C VAL A 453 11.65 -6.99 -18.58
N GLN A 454 11.71 -7.96 -17.66
CA GLN A 454 12.14 -7.79 -16.28
C GLN A 454 13.59 -8.25 -16.13
N LEU A 455 14.45 -7.36 -15.66
CA LEU A 455 15.82 -7.67 -15.27
C LEU A 455 15.86 -8.19 -13.83
N SER A 456 16.77 -9.14 -13.57
CA SER A 456 17.00 -9.65 -12.20
C SER A 456 17.92 -8.75 -11.38
N ASP A 457 18.94 -8.16 -12.02
CA ASP A 457 19.90 -7.24 -11.40
C ASP A 457 20.43 -6.24 -12.47
N PRO A 458 20.08 -4.94 -12.40
CA PRO A 458 19.20 -4.33 -11.39
C PRO A 458 17.73 -4.77 -11.57
N PRO A 459 16.89 -4.66 -10.51
CA PRO A 459 15.47 -4.96 -10.59
C PRO A 459 14.76 -3.86 -11.38
N VAL A 460 14.75 -3.92 -12.71
CA VAL A 460 14.14 -2.89 -13.57
C VAL A 460 13.33 -3.54 -14.68
N THR A 461 12.21 -2.92 -15.05
CA THR A 461 11.44 -3.27 -16.25
C THR A 461 11.77 -2.35 -17.41
N ALA A 462 11.87 -2.88 -18.64
CA ALA A 462 12.12 -2.06 -19.81
C ALA A 462 11.42 -2.59 -21.07
N TRP A 463 10.98 -1.66 -21.93
CA TRP A 463 10.49 -1.98 -23.27
C TRP A 463 11.65 -2.08 -24.27
N VAL A 464 11.72 -3.20 -24.99
CA VAL A 464 12.80 -3.53 -25.93
C VAL A 464 12.21 -3.79 -27.31
N PRO A 465 12.66 -3.11 -28.38
CA PRO A 465 12.22 -3.37 -29.75
C PRO A 465 12.84 -4.68 -30.25
N MET A 466 12.16 -5.79 -29.97
CA MET A 466 12.49 -7.13 -30.44
C MET A 466 11.25 -8.00 -30.48
N ASP A 467 11.35 -9.16 -31.13
CA ASP A 467 10.32 -10.19 -31.11
C ASP A 467 10.79 -11.38 -30.27
N ALA A 468 10.08 -11.63 -29.17
CA ALA A 468 10.33 -12.74 -28.25
C ALA A 468 9.01 -13.16 -27.61
N ALA A 469 8.92 -14.43 -27.18
CA ALA A 469 7.73 -14.93 -26.52
C ALA A 469 7.66 -14.44 -25.07
N VAL A 470 6.44 -14.20 -24.55
CA VAL A 470 6.25 -13.97 -23.12
C VAL A 470 6.69 -15.22 -22.35
N GLY A 471 7.34 -15.03 -21.19
CA GLY A 471 7.95 -16.10 -20.39
C GLY A 471 9.32 -16.57 -20.89
N GLU A 472 9.81 -16.05 -22.02
CA GLU A 472 11.15 -16.34 -22.53
C GLU A 472 12.22 -15.56 -21.77
N VAL A 473 13.41 -16.16 -21.60
CA VAL A 473 14.60 -15.44 -21.14
C VAL A 473 15.38 -14.98 -22.36
N VAL A 474 15.52 -13.66 -22.50
CA VAL A 474 16.22 -13.02 -23.61
C VAL A 474 17.49 -12.33 -23.15
N ARG A 475 18.37 -12.02 -24.11
CA ARG A 475 19.56 -11.20 -23.86
C ARG A 475 19.36 -9.80 -24.42
N VAL A 476 19.46 -8.80 -23.56
CA VAL A 476 19.26 -7.40 -23.93
C VAL A 476 20.48 -6.57 -23.55
N ARG A 477 20.85 -5.61 -24.39
CA ARG A 477 21.97 -4.70 -24.13
C ARG A 477 21.44 -3.32 -23.80
N LEU A 478 21.96 -2.71 -22.74
CA LEU A 478 21.67 -1.32 -22.44
C LEU A 478 22.46 -0.41 -23.39
N GLU A 479 21.80 0.16 -24.40
CA GLU A 479 22.42 1.00 -25.43
C GLU A 479 22.68 2.41 -24.91
N SER A 480 21.64 3.03 -24.34
CA SER A 480 21.69 4.40 -23.88
C SER A 480 20.92 4.60 -22.57
N VAL A 481 21.35 5.59 -21.81
CA VAL A 481 20.73 6.01 -20.55
C VAL A 481 20.77 7.53 -20.52
N ASP A 482 19.61 8.14 -20.32
CA ASP A 482 19.43 9.57 -20.11
C ASP A 482 18.55 9.79 -18.87
N PRO A 483 19.17 10.00 -17.70
CA PRO A 483 18.45 10.25 -16.47
C PRO A 483 17.56 11.49 -16.50
N SER A 484 17.97 12.53 -17.25
CA SER A 484 17.19 13.78 -17.33
C SER A 484 15.88 13.59 -18.08
N ALA A 485 15.89 12.71 -19.09
CA ALA A 485 14.70 12.31 -19.82
C ALA A 485 13.97 11.10 -19.19
N ARG A 486 14.46 10.57 -18.05
CA ARG A 486 13.99 9.32 -17.42
C ARG A 486 13.88 8.17 -18.43
N ARG A 487 14.88 8.07 -19.32
CA ARG A 487 14.87 7.12 -20.44
C ARG A 487 16.10 6.23 -20.42
N ALA A 488 15.88 4.93 -20.38
CA ALA A 488 16.87 3.92 -20.71
C ALA A 488 16.45 3.18 -21.98
N GLU A 489 17.38 2.99 -22.92
CA GLU A 489 17.14 2.27 -24.16
C GLU A 489 17.87 0.94 -24.14
N PHE A 490 17.08 -0.12 -24.15
CA PHE A 490 17.56 -1.47 -24.34
C PHE A 490 17.35 -1.90 -25.77
N VAL A 491 18.30 -2.65 -26.30
CA VAL A 491 18.22 -3.30 -27.61
C VAL A 491 18.47 -4.79 -27.45
N ALA A 492 18.05 -5.59 -28.44
CA ALA A 492 18.46 -6.99 -28.46
C ALA A 492 20.00 -7.08 -28.44
N ALA A 493 20.54 -7.85 -27.50
CA ALA A 493 21.96 -8.15 -27.53
C ALA A 493 22.16 -9.23 -28.59
N ASP A 494 22.79 -8.87 -29.71
CA ASP A 494 23.12 -9.84 -30.75
C ASP A 494 23.86 -11.06 -30.15
N GLY A 495 23.32 -12.24 -30.41
CA GLY A 495 23.95 -13.51 -30.10
C GLY A 495 23.50 -14.54 -31.11
N GLY A 496 24.28 -14.71 -32.18
CA GLY A 496 24.27 -15.87 -33.09
C GLY A 496 22.94 -16.58 -33.26
N GLY A 497 22.13 -16.14 -34.22
CA GLY A 497 21.16 -17.03 -34.84
C GLY A 497 21.87 -18.32 -35.27
N ALA A 498 21.18 -19.43 -34.99
CA ALA A 498 21.36 -20.81 -35.46
C ALA A 498 22.43 -21.07 -36.54
#